data_AF-A0A3D2EX59-F1
#
_entry.id   AF-A0A3D2EX59-F1
#
_cell.length_a   1.000
_cell.length_b   1.000
_cell.length_c   1.000
_cell.angle_alpha   90.00
_cell.angle_beta   90.00
_cell.angle_gamma   90.00
#
_symmetry.space_group_name_H-M   'P 1'
#
loop_
_entity.id
_entity.type
_entity.pdbx_description
1 polymer ?
#
loop_
_entity_poly.entity_id
_entity_poly.type
_entity_poly.pdbx_seq_one_letter_code
_entity_poly.pdbx_strand_id
1 'polypeptide(L)' 'MKVRASVKPICKDCRMVIRRSGRKKKMVRRIVCKNPKHKQRQG' A
#
# COMPACT_ATOMS: atom_id res chain seq x y z
N MET A 1 -3.54 8.73 3.84
CA MET A 1 -2.73 7.53 3.48
C MET A 1 -1.78 7.28 4.64
N LYS A 2 -1.78 6.09 5.25
CA LYS A 2 -0.93 5.75 6.41
C LYS A 2 0.39 5.14 5.93
N VAL A 3 1.54 5.67 6.34
CA VAL A 3 2.86 5.10 6.03
C VAL A 3 3.28 4.20 7.19
N ARG A 4 3.69 2.96 6.87
CA ARG A 4 4.09 1.94 7.87
C ARG A 4 5.17 1.04 7.27
N ALA A 5 6.05 0.51 8.11
CA ALA A 5 7.05 -0.48 7.69
C ALA A 5 6.41 -1.77 7.16
N SER A 6 5.28 -2.19 7.75
CA SER A 6 4.48 -3.34 7.34
C SER A 6 3.06 -2.91 7.01
N VAL A 7 2.57 -3.30 5.83
CA VAL A 7 1.23 -2.99 5.35
C VAL A 7 0.41 -4.27 5.21
N LYS A 8 -0.74 -4.33 5.89
CA LYS A 8 -1.67 -5.47 5.86
C LYS A 8 -3.10 -5.02 5.53
N PRO A 9 -3.86 -5.80 4.72
CA PRO A 9 -5.25 -5.50 4.42
C PRO A 9 -6.08 -5.50 5.72
N ILE A 10 -7.06 -4.59 5.80
CA ILE A 10 -7.90 -4.40 7.00
C ILE A 10 -9.32 -4.95 6.76
N CYS A 11 -9.83 -4.85 5.54
CA CYS A 11 -11.16 -5.35 5.16
C CYS A 11 -11.10 -6.13 3.84
N LYS A 12 -12.21 -6.75 3.46
CA LYS A 12 -12.35 -7.55 2.22
C LYS A 12 -12.06 -6.76 0.94
N ASP A 13 -12.32 -5.45 0.96
CA ASP A 13 -12.07 -4.54 -0.16
C ASP A 13 -10.63 -4.00 -0.21
N CYS A 14 -9.79 -4.30 0.78
CA CYS A 14 -8.41 -3.87 0.79
C CYS A 14 -7.60 -4.71 -0.20
N ARG A 15 -7.12 -4.08 -1.27
CA ARG A 15 -6.25 -4.74 -2.25
C ARG A 15 -4.80 -4.33 -2.02
N MET A 16 -3.92 -5.32 -1.93
CA MET A 16 -2.48 -5.08 -1.92
C MET A 16 -2.01 -4.85 -3.35
N VAL A 17 -1.33 -3.73 -3.57
CA VAL A 17 -0.77 -3.34 -4.86
C VAL A 17 0.72 -3.15 -4.69
N ILE A 18 1.49 -3.76 -5.60
CA ILE A 18 2.95 -3.61 -5.64
C ILE A 18 3.26 -2.71 -6.82
N ARG A 19 3.88 -1.56 -6.55
CA ARG A 19 4.36 -0.65 -7.61
C ARG A 19 5.87 -0.60 -7.59
N ARG A 20 6.49 -0.68 -8.77
CA ARG A 20 7.90 -0.33 -8.96
C ARG A 20 7.98 1.20 -8.99
N SER A 21 8.70 1.79 -8.05
CA SER A 21 8.88 3.25 -8.03
C SER A 21 10.24 3.64 -8.62
N GLY A 22 10.23 4.22 -9.82
CA GLY A 22 11.35 4.96 -10.42
C GLY A 22 12.59 4.16 -10.85
N ARG A 23 13.63 4.91 -11.26
CA ARG A 23 14.94 4.45 -11.81
C ARG A 23 15.67 3.38 -10.98
N LYS A 24 15.41 3.30 -9.66
CA LYS A 24 16.14 2.43 -8.72
C LYS A 24 15.56 1.02 -8.54
N LYS A 25 14.62 0.56 -9.40
CA LYS A 25 13.98 -0.78 -9.32
C LYS A 25 13.43 -1.17 -7.93
N LYS A 26 13.12 -0.22 -7.04
CA LYS A 26 12.65 -0.50 -5.68
C LYS A 26 11.14 -0.81 -5.69
N MET A 27 10.76 -1.96 -5.15
CA MET A 27 9.35 -2.33 -4.96
C MET A 27 8.76 -1.61 -3.76
N VAL A 28 7.59 -0.99 -3.94
CA VAL A 28 6.83 -0.35 -2.88
C VAL A 28 5.46 -1.00 -2.80
N ARG A 29 5.14 -1.61 -1.66
CA ARG A 29 3.81 -2.16 -1.39
C ARG A 29 2.87 -1.04 -0.94
N ARG A 30 1.65 -1.05 -1.42
CA ARG A 30 0.58 -0.13 -1.01
C ARG A 30 -0.71 -0.91 -0.83
N ILE A 31 -1.61 -0.39 0.00
CA ILE A 31 -2.96 -0.89 0.13
C ILE A 31 -3.91 0.16 -0.38
N VAL A 32 -4.74 -0.23 -1.33
CA VAL A 32 -5.82 0.58 -1.86
C VAL A 32 -7.14 -0.01 -1.40
N CYS A 33 -8.09 0.85 -1.09
CA CYS A 33 -9.43 0.49 -0.68
C CYS A 33 -10.36 1.64 -1.08
N LYS A 34 -11.65 1.33 -1.23
CA LYS A 34 -12.72 2.33 -1.40
C LYS A 34 -12.77 3.27 -0.18
N ASN A 35 -12.57 2.72 1.03
CA ASN A 35 -12.47 3.52 2.24
C ASN A 35 -11.08 4.22 2.34
N PRO A 36 -11.02 5.56 2.36
CA PRO A 36 -9.77 6.31 2.44
C PRO A 36 -8.99 6.07 3.74
N LYS A 37 -9.66 5.68 4.84
CA LYS A 37 -9.02 5.38 6.14
C LYS A 37 -8.14 4.12 6.11
N HIS A 38 -8.34 3.23 5.13
CA HIS A 38 -7.59 1.98 4.98
C HIS A 38 -6.39 2.09 4.04
N LYS A 39 -6.24 3.20 3.30
CA LYS A 39 -5.13 3.38 2.35
C LYS A 39 -3.78 3.42 3.07
N GLN A 40 -2.87 2.52 2.72
CA GLN A 40 -1.54 2.40 3.35
C GLN A 40 -0.41 2.38 2.31
N ARG A 41 0.80 2.79 2.72
CA ARG A 41 2.03 2.71 1.91
C ARG A 41 3.16 2.14 2.76
N GLN A 42 3.89 1.18 2.19
CA GLN A 42 5.14 0.68 2.75
C GLN A 42 6.24 1.72 2.54
N GLY A 43 6.81 2.19 3.63
CA GLY A 43 7.82 3.24 3.68
C GLY A 43 8.43 3.29 5.06
#